data_AF-A0A2V9PA88-F1
#
_entry.id   AF-A0A2V9PA88-F1
#
_cell.length_a   1.000
_cell.length_b   1.000
_cell.length_c   1.000
_cell.angle_alpha   90.00
_cell.angle_beta   90.00
_cell.angle_gamma   90.00
#
_symmetry.space_group_name_H-M   'P 1'
#
loop_
_entity.id
_entity.type
_entity.pdbx_description
1 polymer ?
#
loop_
_entity_poly.entity_id
_entity_poly.type
_entity_poly.pdbx_seq_one_letter_code
_entity_poly.pdbx_strand_id
1 'polypeptide(L)'
;ITLIGQDTTCYGEDFGLKDGLALLLEKLANIEELRWIRFLYAYPNKISRRLLETIAAHDKICSYIDVPLQHASPAVLKRMKRGGGADIFLRSIDEMRRTIPNVTLRTSFIVGFPGETDSEFEELCEFVREGEFDWMGAFGYSDQEGAGAFSIEKKLPNREIERRRKRLMQIQRGISKKKKRALLGKELDLLLEGTSEESDLLLEGRTVMHAPEIDGKVFVTDLPEEIIPAAGQFYRCQITETHDYDLVAKILV
;
A
#
# COMPACT_ATOMS: atom_id res chain seq x y z
N ILE A 1 -11.02 3.46 11.09
CA ILE A 1 -11.13 4.72 10.33
C ILE A 1 -9.96 4.86 9.36
N THR A 2 -10.21 5.50 8.21
CA THR A 2 -9.17 5.77 7.20
C THR A 2 -9.17 7.27 6.90
N LEU A 3 -8.04 7.92 7.15
CA LEU A 3 -7.80 9.32 6.83
C LEU A 3 -7.40 9.44 5.37
N ILE A 4 -8.08 10.34 4.65
CA ILE A 4 -7.85 10.60 3.23
C ILE A 4 -7.60 12.10 3.00
N GLY A 5 -6.82 12.39 1.97
CA GLY A 5 -6.45 13.73 1.52
C GLY A 5 -5.65 13.62 0.23
N GLN A 6 -5.37 14.75 -0.44
CA GLN A 6 -4.48 14.74 -1.62
C GLN A 6 -3.05 14.35 -1.23
N ASP A 7 -2.58 14.89 -0.11
CA ASP A 7 -1.36 14.49 0.59
C ASP A 7 -1.65 14.57 2.09
N THR A 8 -1.82 13.41 2.73
CA THR A 8 -2.13 13.35 4.17
C THR A 8 -0.94 13.78 5.03
N THR A 9 0.29 13.67 4.52
CA THR A 9 1.49 14.07 5.27
C THR A 9 1.66 15.58 5.43
N CYS A 10 0.97 16.38 4.60
CA CYS A 10 0.93 17.83 4.73
C CYS A 10 -0.12 18.33 5.74
N TYR A 11 -0.89 17.45 6.40
CA TYR A 11 -1.88 17.87 7.38
C TYR A 11 -1.24 18.72 8.49
N GLY A 12 -1.79 19.91 8.72
CA GLY A 12 -1.32 20.84 9.74
C GLY A 12 -0.43 21.97 9.23
N GLU A 13 0.14 21.86 8.02
CA GLU A 13 1.06 22.89 7.49
C GLU A 13 0.37 24.25 7.30
N ASP A 14 -0.88 24.24 6.84
CA ASP A 14 -1.75 25.42 6.69
C ASP A 14 -2.09 26.09 8.03
N PHE A 15 -2.05 25.32 9.12
CA PHE A 15 -2.21 25.80 10.49
C PHE A 15 -0.88 26.19 11.15
N GLY A 16 0.26 26.08 10.44
CA GLY A 16 1.59 26.29 11.01
C GLY A 16 2.03 25.21 12.00
N LEU A 17 1.39 24.03 11.98
CA LEU A 17 1.74 22.90 12.83
C LEU A 17 2.93 22.14 12.26
N LYS A 18 3.86 21.79 13.14
CA LYS A 18 4.97 20.87 12.82
C LYS A 18 4.55 19.43 13.13
N ASP A 19 4.78 18.54 12.18
CA ASP A 19 4.38 17.12 12.24
C ASP A 19 2.89 16.95 12.55
N GLY A 20 2.04 17.75 11.90
CA GLY A 20 0.60 17.77 12.20
C GLY A 20 -0.06 16.39 12.06
N LEU A 21 0.32 15.59 11.05
CA LEU A 21 -0.20 14.24 10.89
C LEU A 21 0.13 13.34 12.10
N ALA A 22 1.37 13.38 12.59
CA ALA A 22 1.77 12.61 13.77
C ALA A 22 0.95 13.02 15.00
N LEU A 23 0.79 14.33 15.23
CA LEU A 23 -0.05 14.86 16.32
C LEU A 23 -1.51 14.42 16.20
N LEU A 24 -2.08 14.41 14.98
CA LEU A 24 -3.44 13.94 14.75
C LEU A 24 -3.57 12.45 15.07
N LEU A 25 -2.63 11.64 14.60
CA LEU A 25 -2.62 10.19 14.84
C LEU A 25 -2.48 9.86 16.33
N GLU A 26 -1.60 10.54 17.07
CA GLU A 26 -1.49 10.41 18.53
C GLU A 26 -2.83 10.72 19.21
N LYS A 27 -3.50 11.81 18.83
CA LYS A 27 -4.80 12.18 19.40
C LYS A 27 -5.88 11.15 19.09
N LEU A 28 -5.93 10.66 17.85
CA LEU A 28 -6.90 9.63 17.46
C LEU A 28 -6.62 8.30 18.17
N ALA A 29 -5.36 7.93 18.36
CA ALA A 29 -4.98 6.70 19.07
C ALA A 29 -5.44 6.69 20.54
N ASN A 30 -5.63 7.86 21.15
CA ASN A 30 -6.15 7.99 22.52
C ASN A 30 -7.68 7.86 22.62
N ILE A 31 -8.41 7.77 21.51
CA ILE A 31 -9.87 7.56 21.51
C ILE A 31 -10.16 6.07 21.72
N GLU A 32 -10.86 5.71 22.79
CA GLU A 32 -11.06 4.33 23.24
C GLU A 32 -11.75 3.47 22.18
N GLU A 33 -12.78 4.01 21.54
CA GLU A 33 -13.66 3.34 20.57
C GLU A 33 -12.99 3.05 19.22
N LEU A 34 -11.85 3.68 18.93
CA LEU A 34 -11.12 3.45 17.69
C LEU A 34 -10.21 2.23 17.83
N ARG A 35 -10.37 1.25 16.92
CA ARG A 35 -9.52 0.07 16.87
C ARG A 35 -8.40 0.17 15.83
N TRP A 36 -8.72 0.59 14.60
CA TRP A 36 -7.74 0.77 13.52
C TRP A 36 -7.81 2.18 12.95
N ILE A 37 -6.65 2.82 12.85
CA ILE A 37 -6.44 4.15 12.28
C ILE A 37 -5.43 3.99 11.15
N ARG A 38 -5.88 4.25 9.92
CA ARG A 38 -5.06 4.23 8.71
C ARG A 38 -5.03 5.62 8.09
N PHE A 39 -3.97 5.98 7.41
CA PHE A 39 -3.95 7.08 6.45
C PHE A 39 -3.45 6.57 5.10
N LEU A 40 -3.87 7.23 4.03
CA LEU A 40 -3.47 6.91 2.65
C LEU A 40 -2.85 8.13 1.99
N TYR A 41 -2.19 7.94 0.84
CA TYR A 41 -1.63 9.03 0.05
C TYR A 41 -0.54 9.83 0.78
N ALA A 42 0.47 9.13 1.29
CA ALA A 42 1.63 9.77 1.89
C ALA A 42 2.61 10.26 0.82
N TYR A 43 3.15 11.47 0.99
CA TYR A 43 4.18 11.96 0.10
C TYR A 43 5.57 11.55 0.62
N PRO A 44 6.41 10.88 -0.20
CA PRO A 44 7.65 10.24 0.27
C PRO A 44 8.59 11.21 1.00
N ASN A 45 8.70 12.45 0.49
CA ASN A 45 9.63 13.45 1.02
C ASN A 45 9.14 14.13 2.31
N LYS A 46 7.93 13.83 2.76
CA LYS A 46 7.29 14.43 3.94
C LYS A 46 7.12 13.42 5.08
N ILE A 47 7.51 12.17 4.88
CA ILE A 47 7.53 11.14 5.92
C ILE A 47 8.66 11.48 6.90
N SER A 48 8.29 12.02 8.07
CA SER A 48 9.25 12.36 9.11
C SER A 48 9.52 11.16 10.03
N ARG A 49 10.70 11.14 10.65
CA ARG A 49 11.03 10.15 11.69
C ARG A 49 10.00 10.11 12.82
N ARG A 50 9.50 11.28 13.22
CA ARG A 50 8.45 11.39 14.25
C ARG A 50 7.17 10.67 13.82
N LEU A 51 6.77 10.78 12.55
CA LEU A 51 5.61 10.05 12.04
C LEU A 51 5.83 8.53 12.14
N LEU A 52 7.00 8.04 11.76
CA LEU A 52 7.34 6.61 11.85
C LEU A 52 7.31 6.10 13.31
N GLU A 53 7.93 6.85 14.22
CA GLU A 53 7.94 6.53 15.66
C GLU A 53 6.52 6.56 16.25
N THR A 54 5.68 7.49 15.80
CA THR A 54 4.27 7.56 16.22
C THR A 54 3.49 6.33 15.81
N ILE A 55 3.64 5.88 14.55
CA ILE A 55 2.99 4.68 14.05
C ILE A 55 3.46 3.45 14.84
N ALA A 56 4.77 3.34 15.09
CA ALA A 56 5.36 2.22 15.82
C ALA A 56 4.94 2.16 17.29
N ALA A 57 4.62 3.30 17.91
CA ALA A 57 4.30 3.40 19.33
C ALA A 57 2.82 3.08 19.68
N HIS A 58 1.92 2.99 18.70
CA HIS A 58 0.48 2.84 18.97
C HIS A 58 -0.13 1.68 18.17
N ASP A 59 -0.60 0.65 18.87
CA ASP A 59 -1.22 -0.54 18.25
C ASP A 59 -2.50 -0.23 17.45
N LYS A 60 -3.18 0.88 17.78
CA LYS A 60 -4.37 1.35 17.06
C LYS A 60 -4.03 1.95 15.70
N ILE A 61 -2.79 2.39 15.48
CA ILE A 61 -2.35 2.91 14.19
C ILE A 61 -1.89 1.73 13.35
N CYS A 62 -2.51 1.56 12.18
CA CYS A 62 -2.16 0.48 11.28
C CYS A 62 -0.68 0.60 10.89
N SER A 63 0.09 -0.48 11.07
CA SER A 63 1.46 -0.62 10.54
C SER A 63 1.43 -0.76 9.02
N TYR A 64 1.04 0.31 8.33
CA TYR A 64 0.76 0.36 6.92
C TYR A 64 1.05 1.76 6.38
N ILE A 65 1.87 1.84 5.34
CA ILE A 65 2.21 3.12 4.70
C ILE A 65 1.98 2.99 3.19
N ASP A 66 1.09 3.83 2.67
CA ASP A 66 0.85 3.99 1.24
C ASP A 66 1.61 5.20 0.70
N VAL A 67 2.64 4.94 -0.10
CA VAL A 67 3.56 5.95 -0.62
C VAL A 67 3.62 5.85 -2.16
N PRO A 68 2.80 6.62 -2.90
CA PRO A 68 2.82 6.62 -4.36
C PRO A 68 4.11 7.21 -4.97
N LEU A 69 5.10 6.36 -5.24
CA LEU A 69 6.43 6.77 -5.75
C LEU A 69 6.41 7.21 -7.23
N GLN A 70 5.45 6.72 -8.01
CA GLN A 70 5.27 6.94 -9.46
C GLN A 70 6.35 6.33 -10.35
N HIS A 71 7.63 6.51 -10.04
CA HIS A 71 8.74 5.89 -10.76
C HIS A 71 9.96 5.78 -9.83
N ALA A 72 11.00 5.07 -10.25
CA ALA A 72 12.27 4.96 -9.50
C ALA A 72 13.42 5.70 -10.17
N SER A 73 13.44 5.75 -11.51
CA SER A 73 14.46 6.49 -12.26
C SER A 73 14.43 8.01 -12.00
N PRO A 74 15.55 8.62 -11.53
CA PRO A 74 15.64 10.06 -11.31
C PRO A 74 15.32 10.89 -12.56
N ALA A 75 15.70 10.39 -13.75
CA ALA A 75 15.46 11.07 -15.00
C ALA A 75 13.96 11.13 -15.36
N VAL A 76 13.23 10.03 -15.16
CA VAL A 76 11.77 9.99 -15.34
C VAL A 76 11.07 10.85 -14.28
N LEU A 77 11.46 10.73 -13.01
CA LEU A 77 10.90 11.53 -11.92
C LEU A 77 11.06 13.02 -12.17
N LYS A 78 12.23 13.45 -12.66
CA LYS A 78 12.48 14.84 -13.05
C LYS A 78 11.50 15.30 -14.15
N ARG A 79 11.21 14.45 -15.15
CA ARG A 79 10.21 14.76 -16.18
C ARG A 79 8.78 14.80 -15.61
N MET A 80 8.49 14.00 -14.59
CA MET A 80 7.25 14.07 -13.79
C MET A 80 7.19 15.27 -12.83
N LYS A 81 8.20 16.16 -12.84
CA LYS A 81 8.35 17.27 -11.88
C LYS A 81 8.40 16.82 -10.42
N ARG A 82 8.99 15.65 -10.19
CA ARG A 82 9.23 15.06 -8.87
C ARG A 82 10.73 14.96 -8.61
N GLY A 83 11.12 15.14 -7.35
CA GLY A 83 12.45 14.76 -6.87
C GLY A 83 12.46 13.31 -6.39
N GLY A 84 13.65 12.73 -6.28
CA GLY A 84 13.85 11.38 -5.76
C GLY A 84 14.64 10.49 -6.71
N GLY A 85 14.67 9.21 -6.38
CA GLY A 85 15.44 8.19 -7.08
C GLY A 85 15.46 6.89 -6.28
N ALA A 86 15.81 5.78 -6.96
CA ALA A 86 15.89 4.46 -6.36
C ALA A 86 16.64 4.47 -5.01
N ASP A 87 17.86 5.02 -4.96
CA ASP A 87 18.68 5.06 -3.74
C ASP A 87 18.01 5.76 -2.55
N ILE A 88 17.34 6.90 -2.80
CA ILE A 88 16.67 7.68 -1.74
C ILE A 88 15.46 6.90 -1.24
N PHE A 89 14.69 6.32 -2.15
CA PHE A 89 13.49 5.56 -1.80
C PHE A 89 13.83 4.26 -1.09
N LEU A 90 14.87 3.54 -1.49
CA LEU A 90 15.32 2.32 -0.80
C LEU A 90 15.77 2.63 0.63
N ARG A 91 16.49 3.74 0.86
CA ARG A 91 16.84 4.17 2.23
C ARG A 91 15.61 4.49 3.07
N SER A 92 14.62 5.18 2.49
CA SER A 92 13.36 5.47 3.19
C SER A 92 12.58 4.19 3.52
N ILE A 93 12.53 3.23 2.59
CA ILE A 93 11.90 1.91 2.78
C ILE A 93 12.59 1.13 3.91
N ASP A 94 13.91 1.12 3.93
CA ASP A 94 14.70 0.48 4.98
C ASP A 94 14.48 1.15 6.35
N GLU A 95 14.43 2.49 6.41
CA GLU A 95 14.10 3.22 7.64
C GLU A 95 12.68 2.89 8.15
N MET A 96 11.68 2.85 7.26
CA MET A 96 10.31 2.46 7.60
C MET A 96 10.26 1.04 8.20
N ARG A 97 10.94 0.08 7.57
CA ARG A 97 11.01 -1.31 8.04
C ARG A 97 11.72 -1.49 9.38
N ARG A 98 12.76 -0.69 9.62
CA ARG A 98 13.51 -0.71 10.89
C ARG A 98 12.72 -0.10 12.04
N THR A 99 11.91 0.92 11.73
CA THR A 99 11.20 1.69 12.75
C THR A 99 9.85 1.09 13.11
N ILE A 100 9.09 0.62 12.11
CA ILE A 100 7.72 0.11 12.31
C ILE A 100 7.72 -1.41 12.17
N PRO A 101 7.48 -2.16 13.26
CA PRO A 101 7.43 -3.61 13.21
C PRO A 101 6.37 -4.11 12.23
N ASN A 102 6.73 -5.06 11.37
CA ASN A 102 5.82 -5.69 10.40
C ASN A 102 5.10 -4.69 9.47
N VAL A 103 5.71 -3.55 9.17
CA VAL A 103 5.11 -2.54 8.30
C VAL A 103 4.74 -3.10 6.93
N THR A 104 3.49 -2.84 6.53
CA THR A 104 3.01 -3.09 5.17
C THR A 104 3.30 -1.86 4.33
N LEU A 105 4.06 -2.04 3.24
CA LEU A 105 4.37 -0.97 2.31
C LEU A 105 3.55 -1.12 1.03
N ARG A 106 2.79 -0.08 0.72
CA ARG A 106 2.06 0.07 -0.54
C ARG A 106 2.67 1.17 -1.39
N THR A 107 2.74 0.95 -2.70
CA THR A 107 3.14 1.97 -3.67
C THR A 107 2.38 1.83 -4.99
N SER A 108 2.59 2.80 -5.87
CA SER A 108 2.14 2.73 -7.26
C SER A 108 3.17 3.32 -8.19
N PHE A 109 3.24 2.75 -9.40
CA PHE A 109 4.12 3.20 -10.47
C PHE A 109 3.33 3.51 -11.75
N ILE A 110 3.82 4.47 -12.52
CA ILE A 110 3.39 4.79 -13.87
C ILE A 110 4.51 4.35 -14.81
N VAL A 111 4.21 3.45 -15.74
CA VAL A 111 5.14 3.02 -16.79
C VAL A 111 4.77 3.66 -18.13
N GLY A 112 5.76 3.79 -19.01
CA GLY A 112 5.56 4.36 -20.33
C GLY A 112 5.38 5.88 -20.32
N PHE A 113 5.89 6.57 -19.29
CA PHE A 113 5.88 8.02 -19.25
C PHE A 113 6.56 8.59 -20.52
N PRO A 114 6.12 9.75 -21.06
CA PRO A 114 6.71 10.30 -22.28
C PRO A 114 8.25 10.38 -22.22
N GLY A 115 8.90 9.75 -23.21
CA GLY A 115 10.35 9.63 -23.32
C GLY A 115 11.01 8.55 -22.43
N GLU A 116 10.27 7.71 -21.71
CA GLU A 116 10.82 6.61 -20.91
C GLU A 116 11.59 5.58 -21.76
N THR A 117 12.88 5.44 -21.50
CA THR A 117 13.78 4.51 -22.20
C THR A 117 13.75 3.11 -21.58
N ASP A 118 14.29 2.12 -22.29
CA ASP A 118 14.38 0.74 -21.78
C ASP A 118 15.29 0.65 -20.53
N SER A 119 16.35 1.47 -20.45
CA SER A 119 17.24 1.52 -19.28
C SER A 119 16.54 2.09 -18.06
N GLU A 120 15.77 3.16 -18.21
CA GLU A 120 15.01 3.76 -17.10
C GLU A 120 13.91 2.81 -16.61
N PHE A 121 13.32 2.02 -17.51
CA PHE A 121 12.35 0.99 -17.15
C PHE A 121 12.99 -0.22 -16.46
N GLU A 122 14.20 -0.64 -16.86
CA GLU A 122 14.92 -1.70 -16.14
C GLU A 122 15.31 -1.25 -14.73
N GLU A 123 15.75 0.00 -14.55
CA GLU A 123 16.03 0.59 -13.24
C GLU A 123 14.80 0.51 -12.33
N LEU A 124 13.61 0.78 -12.86
CA LEU A 124 12.35 0.58 -12.13
C LEU A 124 12.10 -0.89 -11.78
N CYS A 125 12.38 -1.82 -12.70
CA CYS A 125 12.23 -3.25 -12.44
C CYS A 125 13.16 -3.74 -11.32
N GLU A 126 14.41 -3.30 -11.33
CA GLU A 126 15.42 -3.59 -10.30
C GLU A 126 15.01 -2.99 -8.96
N PHE A 127 14.59 -1.73 -8.95
CA PHE A 127 14.06 -1.07 -7.76
C PHE A 127 12.89 -1.82 -7.13
N VAL A 128 11.95 -2.33 -7.93
CA VAL A 128 10.82 -3.13 -7.39
C VAL A 128 11.29 -4.44 -6.78
N ARG A 129 12.30 -5.11 -7.38
CA ARG A 129 12.89 -6.34 -6.82
C ARG A 129 13.55 -6.09 -5.46
N GLU A 130 14.28 -4.99 -5.33
CA GLU A 130 14.96 -4.62 -4.08
C GLU A 130 13.99 -4.04 -3.04
N GLY A 131 13.03 -3.26 -3.49
CA GLY A 131 12.04 -2.61 -2.65
C GLY A 131 11.12 -3.60 -1.95
N GLU A 132 10.87 -4.78 -2.53
CA GLU A 132 9.99 -5.84 -1.98
C GLU A 132 8.69 -5.27 -1.37
N PHE A 133 7.85 -4.61 -2.17
CA PHE A 133 6.60 -4.02 -1.67
C PHE A 133 5.54 -5.08 -1.34
N ASP A 134 4.74 -4.85 -0.29
CA ASP A 134 3.63 -5.73 0.08
C ASP A 134 2.46 -5.57 -0.90
N TRP A 135 2.18 -4.33 -1.29
CA TRP A 135 1.19 -3.96 -2.30
C TRP A 135 1.81 -3.02 -3.32
N MET A 136 1.57 -3.27 -4.60
CA MET A 136 2.05 -2.39 -5.66
C MET A 136 1.10 -2.42 -6.84
N GLY A 137 0.66 -1.24 -7.27
CA GLY A 137 -0.03 -1.05 -8.54
C GLY A 137 0.93 -0.58 -9.64
N ALA A 138 0.70 -1.00 -10.88
CA ALA A 138 1.35 -0.45 -12.05
C ALA A 138 0.29 0.04 -13.05
N PHE A 139 0.38 1.31 -13.40
CA PHE A 139 -0.52 1.99 -14.33
C PHE A 139 0.24 2.37 -15.59
N GLY A 140 -0.38 2.22 -16.75
CA GLY A 140 0.18 2.78 -17.98
C GLY A 140 -0.03 4.29 -18.00
N TYR A 141 0.95 5.05 -18.50
CA TYR A 141 0.74 6.46 -18.77
C TYR A 141 -0.45 6.64 -19.73
N SER A 142 -1.35 7.55 -19.37
CA SER A 142 -2.46 7.99 -20.21
C SER A 142 -2.50 9.52 -20.21
N ASP A 143 -2.74 10.10 -21.37
CA ASP A 143 -2.94 11.54 -21.47
C ASP A 143 -4.19 11.96 -20.70
N GLN A 144 -4.03 12.91 -19.79
CA GLN A 144 -5.13 13.61 -19.16
C GLN A 144 -5.10 15.07 -19.57
N GLU A 145 -6.22 15.57 -20.11
CA GLU A 145 -6.35 16.98 -20.46
C GLU A 145 -6.10 17.86 -19.23
N GLY A 146 -5.27 18.90 -19.40
CA GLY A 146 -4.84 19.78 -18.31
C GLY A 146 -3.62 19.30 -17.52
N ALA A 147 -3.18 18.05 -17.66
CA ALA A 147 -1.93 17.60 -17.06
C ALA A 147 -0.72 18.18 -17.81
N GLY A 148 0.30 18.65 -17.08
CA GLY A 148 1.53 19.18 -17.70
C GLY A 148 2.31 18.17 -18.54
N ALA A 149 2.02 16.88 -18.39
CA ALA A 149 2.59 15.81 -19.21
C ALA A 149 1.93 15.69 -20.59
N PHE A 150 0.72 16.23 -20.77
CA PHE A 150 -0.05 16.14 -22.02
C PHE A 150 0.70 16.68 -23.23
N SER A 151 1.44 17.77 -23.04
CA SER A 151 2.23 18.46 -24.08
C SER A 151 3.63 17.87 -24.29
N ILE A 152 4.03 16.85 -23.53
CA ILE A 152 5.35 16.25 -23.68
C ILE A 152 5.37 15.37 -24.95
N GLU A 153 6.34 15.63 -25.82
CA GLU A 153 6.59 14.85 -27.03
C GLU A 153 7.21 13.46 -26.71
N LYS A 154 7.32 12.59 -27.71
CA LYS A 154 7.91 11.23 -27.58
C LYS A 154 7.13 10.29 -26.67
N LYS A 155 5.80 10.29 -26.82
CA LYS A 155 4.92 9.31 -26.16
C LYS A 155 5.22 7.91 -26.67
N LEU A 156 5.19 6.94 -25.77
CA LEU A 156 5.38 5.54 -26.13
C LEU A 156 4.08 4.97 -26.71
N PRO A 157 4.14 4.03 -27.67
CA PRO A 157 2.94 3.37 -28.18
C PRO A 157 2.29 2.52 -27.09
N ASN A 158 0.96 2.45 -27.05
CA ASN A 158 0.21 1.70 -26.03
C ASN A 158 0.66 0.24 -25.88
N ARG A 159 1.08 -0.40 -26.97
CA ARG A 159 1.64 -1.76 -26.94
C ARG A 159 2.88 -1.86 -26.06
N GLU A 160 3.75 -0.87 -26.11
CA GLU A 160 4.97 -0.80 -25.30
C GLU A 160 4.63 -0.52 -23.83
N ILE A 161 3.72 0.44 -23.58
CA ILE A 161 3.23 0.75 -22.24
C ILE A 161 2.66 -0.50 -21.56
N GLU A 162 1.80 -1.24 -22.27
CA GLU A 162 1.19 -2.46 -21.76
C GLU A 162 2.22 -3.61 -21.57
N ARG A 163 3.22 -3.71 -22.46
CA ARG A 163 4.34 -4.65 -22.30
C ARG A 163 5.08 -4.39 -21.00
N ARG A 164 5.43 -3.13 -20.73
CA ARG A 164 6.13 -2.70 -19.51
C ARG A 164 5.27 -2.93 -18.27
N ARG A 165 3.98 -2.57 -18.32
CA ARG A 165 3.04 -2.78 -17.22
C ARG A 165 2.93 -4.26 -16.83
N LYS A 166 2.75 -5.15 -17.81
CA LYS A 166 2.69 -6.60 -17.58
C LYS A 166 3.99 -7.14 -16.97
N ARG A 167 5.14 -6.71 -17.49
CA ARG A 167 6.45 -7.14 -16.97
C ARG A 167 6.65 -6.70 -15.51
N LEU A 168 6.33 -5.45 -15.18
CA LEU A 168 6.45 -4.94 -13.82
C LEU A 168 5.50 -5.66 -12.84
N MET A 169 4.24 -5.87 -13.25
CA MET A 169 3.27 -6.65 -12.46
C MET A 169 3.70 -8.11 -12.28
N GLN A 170 4.36 -8.72 -13.26
CA GLN A 170 4.89 -10.09 -13.12
C GLN A 170 5.98 -10.17 -12.05
N ILE A 171 6.86 -9.17 -11.97
CA ILE A 171 7.87 -9.07 -10.91
C ILE A 171 7.17 -8.97 -9.54
N GLN A 172 6.24 -8.03 -9.41
CA GLN A 172 5.49 -7.83 -8.17
C GLN A 172 4.71 -9.07 -7.76
N ARG A 173 4.10 -9.81 -8.69
CA ARG A 173 3.37 -11.04 -8.40
C ARG A 173 4.25 -12.05 -7.66
N GLY A 174 5.51 -12.19 -8.07
CA GLY A 174 6.48 -13.05 -7.39
C GLY A 174 6.78 -12.61 -5.95
N ILE A 175 6.98 -11.30 -5.75
CA ILE A 175 7.23 -10.69 -4.44
C ILE A 175 6.00 -10.86 -3.53
N SER A 176 4.82 -10.54 -4.04
CA SER A 176 3.54 -10.67 -3.35
C SER A 176 3.33 -12.11 -2.88
N LYS A 177 3.47 -13.09 -3.77
CA LYS A 177 3.34 -14.51 -3.43
C LYS A 177 4.31 -14.96 -2.34
N LYS A 178 5.57 -14.51 -2.38
CA LYS A 178 6.58 -14.81 -1.35
C LYS A 178 6.16 -14.25 0.02
N LYS A 179 5.72 -12.99 0.05
CA LYS A 179 5.29 -12.32 1.29
C LYS A 179 4.02 -12.91 1.88
N LYS A 180 3.00 -13.15 1.05
CA LYS A 180 1.74 -13.76 1.50
C LYS A 180 1.99 -15.15 2.07
N ARG A 181 2.83 -15.97 1.42
CA ARG A 181 3.24 -17.28 1.93
C ARG A 181 3.88 -17.21 3.33
N ALA A 182 4.61 -16.15 3.65
CA ALA A 182 5.18 -15.95 4.98
C ALA A 182 4.14 -15.62 6.07
N LEU A 183 2.87 -15.43 5.69
CA LEU A 183 1.73 -15.27 6.60
C LEU A 183 1.04 -16.60 6.91
N LEU A 184 1.32 -17.68 6.18
CA LEU A 184 0.69 -18.98 6.38
C LEU A 184 0.89 -19.45 7.84
N GLY A 185 -0.20 -19.84 8.50
CA GLY A 185 -0.22 -20.27 9.90
C GLY A 185 -0.15 -19.13 10.92
N LYS A 186 0.09 -17.88 10.51
CA LYS A 186 0.08 -16.74 11.43
C LYS A 186 -1.34 -16.39 11.84
N GLU A 187 -1.44 -15.89 13.07
CA GLU A 187 -2.68 -15.35 13.60
C GLU A 187 -2.72 -13.84 13.50
N LEU A 188 -3.85 -13.30 13.04
CA LEU A 188 -4.05 -11.89 12.77
C LEU A 188 -5.43 -11.45 13.27
N ASP A 189 -5.58 -10.15 13.48
CA ASP A 189 -6.89 -9.54 13.66
C ASP A 189 -7.55 -9.33 12.30
N LEU A 190 -8.81 -9.76 12.19
CA LEU A 190 -9.64 -9.67 11.01
C LEU A 190 -10.85 -8.79 11.32
N LEU A 191 -11.05 -7.73 10.53
CA LEU A 191 -12.32 -7.03 10.44
C LEU A 191 -13.18 -7.76 9.41
N LEU A 192 -14.29 -8.35 9.83
CA LEU A 192 -15.23 -8.99 8.91
C LEU A 192 -16.07 -7.91 8.21
N GLU A 193 -16.16 -7.97 6.88
CA GLU A 193 -16.91 -6.99 6.08
C GLU A 193 -18.26 -7.54 5.62
N GLY A 194 -18.40 -8.86 5.54
CA GLY A 194 -19.65 -9.54 5.26
C GLY A 194 -19.48 -10.62 4.21
N THR A 195 -20.53 -10.83 3.43
CA THR A 195 -20.54 -11.79 2.32
C THR A 195 -19.69 -11.27 1.17
N SER A 196 -18.96 -12.18 0.53
CA SER A 196 -18.11 -11.88 -0.60
C SER A 196 -18.91 -11.64 -1.86
N GLU A 197 -18.43 -10.70 -2.69
CA GLU A 197 -18.97 -10.47 -4.03
C GLU A 197 -18.79 -11.68 -4.97
N GLU A 198 -17.86 -12.60 -4.64
CA GLU A 198 -17.63 -13.81 -5.44
C GLU A 198 -18.70 -14.89 -5.22
N SER A 199 -19.29 -14.96 -4.02
CA SER A 199 -20.29 -15.96 -3.66
C SER A 199 -21.03 -15.62 -2.37
N ASP A 200 -22.34 -15.88 -2.36
CA ASP A 200 -23.20 -15.73 -1.17
C ASP A 200 -22.82 -16.64 0.02
N LEU A 201 -22.01 -17.67 -0.24
CA LEU A 201 -21.56 -18.65 0.77
C LEU A 201 -20.17 -18.34 1.33
N LEU A 202 -19.47 -17.35 0.76
CA LEU A 202 -18.12 -17.00 1.16
C LEU A 202 -18.17 -15.69 1.94
N LEU A 203 -17.48 -15.65 3.08
CA LEU A 203 -17.31 -14.41 3.83
C LEU A 203 -15.98 -13.76 3.47
N GLU A 204 -15.94 -12.43 3.50
CA GLU A 204 -14.73 -11.66 3.31
C GLU A 204 -14.52 -10.62 4.41
N GLY A 205 -13.25 -10.31 4.62
CA GLY A 205 -12.81 -9.29 5.53
C GLY A 205 -11.41 -8.82 5.19
N ARG A 206 -10.85 -8.04 6.11
CA ARG A 206 -9.55 -7.40 5.95
C ARG A 206 -8.75 -7.45 7.24
N THR A 207 -7.43 -7.49 7.10
CA THR A 207 -6.50 -7.31 8.22
C THR A 207 -5.94 -5.89 8.22
N VAL A 208 -5.12 -5.55 9.23
CA VAL A 208 -4.37 -4.30 9.27
C VAL A 208 -3.52 -4.05 8.01
N MET A 209 -3.16 -5.11 7.29
CA MET A 209 -2.36 -5.05 6.07
C MET A 209 -3.18 -4.70 4.81
N HIS A 210 -4.52 -4.64 4.91
CA HIS A 210 -5.41 -4.42 3.77
C HIS A 210 -6.16 -3.10 3.91
N ALA A 211 -5.88 -2.16 3.02
CA ALA A 211 -6.72 -1.00 2.81
C ALA A 211 -8.00 -1.40 2.04
N PRO A 212 -9.16 -0.81 2.38
CA PRO A 212 -10.42 -1.12 1.71
C PRO A 212 -10.35 -0.78 0.23
N GLU A 213 -11.01 -1.57 -0.62
CA GLU A 213 -11.19 -1.39 -2.08
C GLU A 213 -9.91 -1.45 -2.95
N ILE A 214 -8.74 -1.17 -2.40
CA ILE A 214 -7.49 -0.99 -3.17
C ILE A 214 -6.48 -2.14 -3.05
N ASP A 215 -6.62 -2.96 -2.01
CA ASP A 215 -5.78 -4.14 -1.76
C ASP A 215 -6.61 -5.42 -1.92
N GLY A 216 -5.94 -6.58 -1.76
CA GLY A 216 -6.61 -7.88 -1.80
C GLY A 216 -7.58 -8.10 -0.63
N LYS A 217 -8.25 -9.24 -0.64
CA LYS A 217 -9.23 -9.63 0.38
C LYS A 217 -8.71 -10.77 1.25
N VAL A 218 -9.33 -10.94 2.42
CA VAL A 218 -9.18 -12.13 3.24
C VAL A 218 -10.50 -12.88 3.24
N PHE A 219 -10.51 -14.04 2.59
CA PHE A 219 -11.67 -14.92 2.56
C PHE A 219 -11.71 -15.78 3.82
N VAL A 220 -12.90 -15.93 4.41
CA VAL A 220 -13.12 -16.77 5.58
C VAL A 220 -13.88 -18.01 5.16
N THR A 221 -13.23 -19.17 5.29
CA THR A 221 -13.79 -20.47 4.85
C THR A 221 -14.18 -21.39 6.00
N ASP A 222 -13.77 -21.08 7.22
CA ASP A 222 -14.01 -21.91 8.40
C ASP A 222 -14.29 -21.02 9.62
N LEU A 223 -15.38 -21.33 10.32
CA LEU A 223 -15.90 -20.64 11.48
C LEU A 223 -16.29 -21.65 12.55
N PRO A 224 -15.93 -21.43 13.83
CA PRO A 224 -16.45 -22.22 14.95
C PRO A 224 -17.99 -22.20 14.99
N GLU A 225 -18.62 -23.32 15.35
CA GLU A 225 -20.08 -23.47 15.37
C GLU A 225 -20.77 -22.49 16.33
N GLU A 226 -20.06 -22.02 17.35
CA GLU A 226 -20.56 -21.10 18.36
C GLU A 226 -20.54 -19.63 17.91
N ILE A 227 -19.86 -19.31 16.80
CA ILE A 227 -19.72 -17.94 16.31
C ILE A 227 -20.75 -17.66 15.23
N ILE A 228 -21.62 -16.67 15.50
CA ILE A 228 -22.47 -16.07 14.48
C ILE A 228 -21.70 -14.88 13.88
N PRO A 229 -21.24 -14.95 12.61
CA PRO A 229 -20.46 -13.90 12.00
C PRO A 229 -21.29 -12.63 11.80
N ALA A 230 -20.72 -11.48 12.17
CA ALA A 230 -21.36 -10.18 12.00
C ALA A 230 -20.40 -9.18 11.34
N ALA A 231 -20.85 -8.57 10.25
CA ALA A 231 -20.09 -7.52 9.57
C ALA A 231 -19.80 -6.35 10.52
N GLY A 232 -18.60 -5.78 10.42
CA GLY A 232 -18.10 -4.73 11.29
C GLY A 232 -17.50 -5.22 12.61
N GLN A 233 -17.58 -6.53 12.92
CA GLN A 233 -16.91 -7.11 14.08
C GLN A 233 -15.49 -7.56 13.79
N PHE A 234 -14.68 -7.58 14.84
CA PHE A 234 -13.30 -8.05 14.81
C PHE A 234 -13.21 -9.45 15.36
N TYR A 235 -12.49 -10.31 14.64
CA TYR A 235 -12.21 -11.68 15.01
C TYR A 235 -10.71 -11.93 15.01
N ARG A 236 -10.26 -12.87 15.83
CA ARG A 236 -8.93 -13.47 15.65
C ARG A 236 -9.05 -14.52 14.55
N CYS A 237 -8.13 -14.52 13.60
CA CYS A 237 -8.10 -15.53 12.55
C CYS A 237 -6.70 -16.12 12.38
N GLN A 238 -6.62 -17.33 11.83
CA GLN A 238 -5.37 -17.94 11.37
C GLN A 238 -5.40 -18.05 9.84
N ILE A 239 -4.32 -17.63 9.18
CA ILE A 239 -4.17 -17.78 7.72
C ILE A 239 -3.93 -19.26 7.38
N THR A 240 -4.80 -19.83 6.56
CA THR A 240 -4.79 -21.26 6.19
C THR A 240 -4.34 -21.50 4.75
N GLU A 241 -4.55 -20.53 3.86
CA GLU A 241 -4.08 -20.57 2.47
C GLU A 241 -3.71 -19.16 1.98
N THR A 242 -2.85 -19.11 0.96
CA THR A 242 -2.35 -17.86 0.39
C THR A 242 -2.38 -17.93 -1.13
N HIS A 243 -3.02 -16.95 -1.77
CA HIS A 243 -2.97 -16.76 -3.21
C HIS A 243 -1.95 -15.67 -3.57
N ASP A 244 -1.94 -15.23 -4.83
CA ASP A 244 -0.99 -14.22 -5.29
C ASP A 244 -1.24 -12.86 -4.65
N TYR A 245 -2.51 -12.52 -4.36
CA TYR A 245 -2.92 -11.26 -3.75
C TYR A 245 -3.79 -11.47 -2.51
N ASP A 246 -4.66 -12.47 -2.53
CA ASP A 246 -5.63 -12.72 -1.47
C ASP A 246 -5.15 -13.77 -0.45
N LEU A 247 -5.77 -13.76 0.72
CA LEU A 247 -5.54 -14.73 1.79
C LEU A 247 -6.83 -15.50 2.07
N VAL A 248 -6.67 -16.72 2.58
CA VAL A 248 -7.77 -17.49 3.15
C VAL A 248 -7.47 -17.71 4.63
N ALA A 249 -8.49 -17.57 5.45
CA ALA A 249 -8.37 -17.69 6.89
C ALA A 249 -9.52 -18.50 7.50
N LYS A 250 -9.25 -19.02 8.69
CA LYS A 250 -10.27 -19.53 9.60
C LYS A 250 -10.38 -18.62 10.81
N ILE A 251 -11.59 -18.39 11.30
CA ILE A 251 -11.82 -17.65 12.55
C ILE A 251 -11.49 -18.58 13.74
N LEU A 252 -10.85 -18.02 14.76
CA LEU A 252 -10.54 -18.71 16.01
C LEU A 252 -11.58 -18.36 17.09
N VAL A 253 -11.73 -19.27 18.05
CA VAL A 253 -12.54 -19.09 19.28
C VAL A 253 -11.86 -18.09 20.21
#